data_AF-A0A1D3E0F3-F1
#
_entry.id   AF-A0A1D3E0F3-F1
#
_cell.length_a   1.000
_cell.length_b   1.000
_cell.length_c   1.000
_cell.angle_alpha   90.00
_cell.angle_beta   90.00
_cell.angle_gamma   90.00
#
_symmetry.space_group_name_H-M   'P 1'
#
loop_
_entity.id
_entity.type
_entity.pdbx_description
1 polymer ?
#
loop_
_entity_poly.entity_id
_entity_poly.type
_entity_poly.pdbx_seq_one_letter_code
_entity_poly.pdbx_strand_id
1 'polypeptide(L)'
;MPLCPACTKAGTGSADRDPVRLGDVLPVTAAALRASGRGPAPVPSPRTGAPMTCRYCGGRARWHRTTGDRWVAIEPGVRPVAGVPRGRRWYIAGDGTAVHLHGAVPADTCRVSHFDVCPARRRAA
;
A
#
# COMPACT_ATOMS: atom_id res chain seq x y z
N MET A 1 -34.99 -2.75 -26.89
CA MET A 1 -34.66 -2.18 -28.22
C MET A 1 -33.67 -3.11 -28.91
N PRO A 2 -34.09 -3.87 -29.94
CA PRO A 2 -33.15 -4.65 -30.75
C PRO A 2 -32.31 -3.71 -31.64
N LEU A 3 -31.05 -4.08 -31.88
CA LEU A 3 -30.14 -3.33 -32.76
C LEU A 3 -30.64 -3.36 -34.21
N CYS A 4 -30.29 -2.34 -34.99
CA CYS A 4 -30.68 -2.25 -36.40
C CYS A 4 -29.92 -3.28 -37.26
N PRO A 5 -30.43 -3.61 -38.47
CA PRO A 5 -29.83 -4.64 -39.33
C PRO A 5 -28.36 -4.40 -39.71
N ALA A 6 -27.95 -3.14 -39.81
CA ALA A 6 -26.57 -2.76 -40.09
C ALA A 6 -25.63 -3.08 -38.91
N CYS A 7 -26.08 -2.84 -37.67
CA CYS A 7 -25.32 -3.17 -36.45
C CYS A 7 -25.27 -4.68 -36.21
N THR A 8 -26.34 -5.41 -36.53
CA THR A 8 -26.35 -6.88 -36.45
C THR A 8 -25.34 -7.50 -37.41
N LYS A 9 -25.20 -6.96 -38.63
CA LYS A 9 -24.24 -7.43 -39.64
C LYS A 9 -22.78 -7.11 -39.28
N ALA A 10 -22.53 -5.99 -38.60
CA ALA A 10 -21.20 -5.65 -38.09
C ALA A 10 -20.76 -6.56 -36.93
N GLY A 11 -21.70 -7.03 -36.10
CA GLY A 11 -21.41 -7.97 -35.01
C GLY A 11 -21.12 -9.40 -35.46
N THR A 12 -21.59 -9.80 -36.65
CA THR A 12 -21.42 -11.15 -37.21
C THR A 12 -20.37 -11.23 -38.32
N GLY A 13 -19.72 -10.11 -38.67
CA GLY A 13 -18.89 -9.99 -39.85
C GLY A 13 -17.42 -9.69 -39.55
N SER A 14 -16.65 -10.68 -39.12
CA SER A 14 -15.25 -10.80 -39.52
C SER A 14 -14.81 -12.26 -39.39
N ALA A 15 -14.76 -12.97 -40.52
CA ALA A 15 -14.23 -14.33 -40.61
C ALA A 15 -12.68 -14.37 -40.54
N ASP A 16 -12.04 -13.22 -40.29
CA ASP A 16 -10.59 -13.02 -40.30
C ASP A 16 -10.00 -12.92 -38.88
N ARG A 17 -10.70 -13.52 -37.90
CA ARG A 17 -10.13 -13.79 -36.57
C ARG A 17 -9.71 -15.25 -36.60
N ASP A 18 -8.45 -15.52 -36.87
CA ASP A 18 -7.89 -16.87 -36.72
C ASP A 18 -8.19 -17.36 -35.30
N PRO A 19 -9.03 -18.41 -35.12
CA PRO A 19 -9.41 -18.86 -33.80
C PRO A 19 -8.19 -19.50 -33.13
N VAL A 20 -7.55 -18.75 -32.25
CA VAL A 20 -6.44 -19.25 -31.44
C VAL A 20 -6.93 -20.48 -30.67
N ARG A 21 -6.37 -21.65 -30.98
CA ARG A 21 -6.73 -22.88 -30.26
C ARG A 21 -6.19 -22.77 -28.84
N LEU A 22 -7.01 -23.14 -27.85
CA LEU A 22 -6.61 -23.13 -26.43
C LEU A 22 -5.29 -23.89 -26.18
N GLY A 23 -5.01 -24.92 -27.00
CA GLY A 23 -3.77 -25.71 -26.97
C GLY A 23 -2.49 -24.91 -27.25
N ASP A 24 -2.56 -23.83 -28.03
CA ASP A 24 -1.40 -23.02 -28.43
C ASP A 24 -1.09 -21.90 -27.41
N VAL A 25 -2.09 -21.49 -26.62
CA VAL A 25 -1.94 -20.48 -25.56
C VAL A 25 -1.32 -21.07 -24.29
N LEU A 26 -1.60 -22.34 -23.99
CA LEU A 26 -1.12 -23.05 -22.81
C LEU A 26 0.41 -23.14 -22.69
N PRO A 27 1.18 -23.48 -23.75
CA PRO A 27 2.64 -23.51 -23.66
C PRO A 27 3.27 -22.12 -23.52
N VAL A 28 2.70 -21.10 -24.18
CA VAL A 28 3.17 -19.70 -24.09
C VAL A 28 2.92 -19.12 -22.69
N THR A 29 1.74 -19.37 -22.11
CA THR A 29 1.41 -18.94 -20.75
C THR A 29 2.24 -19.70 -19.71
N ALA A 30 2.47 -21.00 -19.90
CA ALA A 30 3.35 -21.78 -19.02
C ALA A 30 4.82 -21.30 -19.09
N ALA A 31 5.32 -20.95 -20.27
CA ALA A 31 6.67 -20.39 -20.43
C ALA A 31 6.79 -19.00 -19.78
N ALA A 32 5.77 -18.13 -19.94
CA ALA A 32 5.73 -16.83 -19.29
C ALA A 32 5.67 -16.93 -17.76
N LEU A 33 4.89 -17.89 -17.21
CA LEU A 33 4.82 -18.14 -15.76
C LEU A 33 6.13 -18.69 -15.18
N ARG A 34 6.84 -19.56 -15.93
CA ARG A 34 8.16 -20.08 -15.51
C ARG A 34 9.26 -19.02 -15.61
N ALA A 35 9.24 -18.18 -16.65
CA ALA A 35 10.14 -17.03 -16.77
C ALA A 35 9.89 -15.97 -15.67
N SER A 36 8.66 -15.93 -15.14
CA SER A 36 8.25 -15.08 -14.02
C SER A 36 8.49 -15.72 -12.64
N GLY A 37 9.47 -16.63 -12.52
CA GLY A 37 9.80 -17.37 -11.29
C GLY A 37 10.10 -16.53 -10.03
N ARG A 38 10.01 -15.20 -10.11
CA ARG A 38 9.72 -14.35 -8.95
C ARG A 38 8.22 -14.06 -8.95
N GLY A 39 7.47 -14.89 -8.22
CA GLY A 39 6.05 -14.64 -7.95
C GLY A 39 5.82 -13.19 -7.51
N PRO A 40 4.58 -12.66 -7.64
CA PRO A 40 4.30 -11.26 -7.31
C PRO A 40 4.92 -10.95 -5.94
N ALA A 41 5.79 -9.95 -5.90
CA ALA A 41 6.35 -9.47 -4.64
C ALA A 41 5.17 -9.32 -3.66
N PRO A 42 5.26 -9.81 -2.42
CA PRO A 42 4.15 -9.74 -1.49
C PRO A 42 3.69 -8.29 -1.44
N VAL A 43 2.50 -7.99 -1.95
CA VAL A 43 1.92 -6.65 -1.82
C VAL A 43 1.77 -6.48 -0.31
N PRO A 44 2.55 -5.60 0.35
CA PRO A 44 2.50 -5.48 1.78
C PRO A 44 1.05 -5.20 2.15
N SER A 45 0.49 -5.97 3.08
CA SER A 45 -0.88 -5.70 3.51
C SER A 45 -0.96 -4.22 3.89
N PRO A 46 -2.00 -3.46 3.47
CA PRO A 46 -2.12 -2.04 3.78
C PRO A 46 -1.94 -1.76 5.28
N ARG A 47 -2.33 -2.74 6.10
CA ARG A 47 -2.19 -2.81 7.56
C ARG A 47 -0.75 -2.64 8.06
N THR A 48 0.23 -3.17 7.33
CA THR A 48 1.63 -3.10 7.76
C THR A 48 2.29 -1.78 7.38
N GLY A 49 1.74 -1.03 6.42
CA GLY A 49 2.40 0.15 5.85
C GLY A 49 3.61 -0.19 4.98
N ALA A 50 4.05 0.78 4.17
CA ALA A 50 5.18 0.62 3.27
C ALA A 50 6.51 0.82 4.02
N PRO A 51 7.50 -0.09 3.88
CA PRO A 51 8.78 0.07 4.57
C PRO A 51 9.54 1.30 4.08
N MET A 52 10.30 1.93 4.99
CA MET A 52 11.23 3.00 4.65
C MET A 52 12.52 2.92 5.46
N THR A 53 13.61 3.40 4.86
CA THR A 53 14.86 3.68 5.54
C THR A 53 15.04 5.19 5.59
N CYS A 54 15.23 5.74 6.78
CA CYS A 54 15.42 7.16 6.98
C CYS A 54 16.74 7.61 6.38
N ARG A 55 16.69 8.54 5.42
CA ARG A 55 17.89 9.11 4.79
C ARG A 55 18.82 9.88 5.74
N TYR A 56 18.33 10.27 6.91
CA TYR A 56 19.08 11.09 7.87
C TYR A 56 19.84 10.26 8.90
N CYS A 57 19.21 9.22 9.45
CA CYS A 57 19.82 8.39 10.49
C CYS A 57 20.02 6.91 10.09
N GLY A 58 19.61 6.50 8.89
CA GLY A 58 19.63 5.10 8.45
C GLY A 58 18.60 4.20 9.16
N GLY A 59 17.81 4.74 10.09
CA GLY A 59 16.83 3.99 10.87
C GLY A 59 15.65 3.49 10.02
N ARG A 60 15.05 2.36 10.44
CA ARG A 60 13.88 1.78 9.77
C ARG A 60 12.60 2.41 10.30
N ALA A 61 11.65 2.66 9.43
CA ALA A 61 10.30 3.11 9.77
C ALA A 61 9.29 2.59 8.74
N ARG A 62 8.02 2.92 8.92
CA ARG A 62 6.96 2.54 7.97
C ARG A 62 6.07 3.72 7.61
N TRP A 63 5.81 3.89 6.32
CA TRP A 63 4.86 4.86 5.78
C TRP A 63 3.43 4.34 5.89
N HIS A 64 2.56 5.17 6.46
CA HIS A 64 1.12 4.95 6.53
C HIS A 64 0.39 6.15 5.93
N ARG A 65 -0.73 5.90 5.23
CA ARG A 65 -1.64 6.98 4.83
C ARG A 65 -2.40 7.48 6.04
N THR A 66 -2.62 8.78 6.10
CA THR A 66 -3.45 9.44 7.11
C THR A 66 -4.88 9.60 6.60
N THR A 67 -5.80 9.94 7.50
CA THR A 67 -7.20 10.26 7.15
C THR A 67 -7.33 11.46 6.20
N GLY A 68 -6.33 12.34 6.14
CA GLY A 68 -6.26 13.49 5.21
C GLY A 68 -5.45 13.23 3.94
N ASP A 69 -5.30 11.96 3.55
CA ASP A 69 -4.55 11.50 2.37
C ASP A 69 -3.05 11.89 2.31
N ARG A 70 -2.50 12.36 3.43
CA ARG A 70 -1.06 12.58 3.61
C ARG A 70 -0.36 11.31 4.07
N TRP A 71 0.94 11.22 3.87
CA TRP A 71 1.75 10.11 4.37
C TRP A 71 2.52 10.52 5.63
N VAL A 72 2.58 9.61 6.60
CA VAL A 72 3.38 9.77 7.81
C VAL A 72 4.28 8.56 8.03
N ALA A 73 5.54 8.83 8.37
CA ALA A 73 6.52 7.83 8.74
C ALA A 73 6.34 7.51 10.22
N ILE A 74 6.00 6.27 10.54
CA ILE A 74 5.75 5.80 11.91
C ILE A 74 6.96 5.02 12.40
N GLU A 75 7.41 5.38 13.60
CA GLU A 75 8.50 4.67 14.29
C GLU A 75 8.08 3.25 14.63
N PRO A 76 8.97 2.25 14.48
CA PRO A 76 8.70 0.90 14.96
C PRO A 76 8.40 0.86 16.45
N GLY A 77 7.43 0.00 16.82
CA GLY A 77 7.05 -0.23 18.21
C GLY A 77 5.84 0.57 18.67
N VAL A 78 5.50 0.36 19.94
CA VAL A 78 4.41 1.04 20.65
C VAL A 78 4.98 1.72 21.89
N ARG A 79 4.36 2.81 22.34
CA ARG A 79 4.82 3.61 23.47
C ARG A 79 3.66 3.90 24.42
N PRO A 80 3.92 3.97 25.74
CA PRO A 80 2.91 4.40 26.69
C PRO A 80 2.54 5.86 26.43
N VAL A 81 1.24 6.16 26.46
CA VAL A 81 0.71 7.50 26.19
C VAL A 81 1.23 8.54 27.19
N ALA A 82 1.45 8.13 28.44
CA ALA A 82 1.99 8.99 29.50
C ALA A 82 3.36 9.62 29.13
N GLY A 83 4.17 8.95 28.30
CA GLY A 83 5.49 9.42 27.88
C GLY A 83 5.52 10.20 26.56
N VAL A 84 4.38 10.39 25.89
CA VAL A 84 4.31 11.00 24.55
C VAL A 84 3.47 12.28 24.59
N PRO A 85 3.97 13.44 24.11
CA PRO A 85 3.18 14.67 24.04
C PRO A 85 1.90 14.50 23.21
N ARG A 86 0.78 15.10 23.64
CA ARG A 86 -0.54 14.98 22.99
C ARG A 86 -0.50 15.18 21.46
N GLY A 87 0.24 16.19 21.00
CA GLY A 87 0.39 16.53 19.57
C GLY A 87 1.23 15.56 18.73
N ARG A 88 1.82 14.52 19.34
CA ARG A 88 2.71 13.55 18.65
C ARG A 88 2.17 12.12 18.70
N ARG A 89 0.95 11.93 19.19
CA ARG A 89 0.34 10.61 19.39
C ARG A 89 -0.40 10.17 18.13
N TRP A 90 -0.05 8.99 17.65
CA TRP A 90 -0.67 8.36 16.49
C TRP A 90 -1.25 6.99 16.85
N TYR A 91 -2.31 6.61 16.16
CA TYR A 91 -2.88 5.27 16.17
C TYR A 91 -2.89 4.73 14.75
N ILE A 92 -2.71 3.42 14.58
CA ILE A 92 -2.86 2.76 13.28
C ILE A 92 -4.13 1.94 13.35
N ALA A 93 -5.14 2.37 12.60
CA ALA A 93 -6.41 1.68 12.52
C ALA A 93 -6.26 0.31 11.83
N GLY A 94 -7.27 -0.54 11.98
CA GLY A 94 -7.25 -1.92 11.47
C GLY A 94 -7.08 -2.02 9.95
N ASP A 95 -7.36 -0.95 9.22
CA ASP A 95 -7.16 -0.78 7.78
C ASP A 95 -5.74 -0.34 7.39
N GLY A 96 -4.90 0.02 8.38
CA GLY A 96 -3.54 0.55 8.18
C GLY A 96 -3.45 2.08 8.16
N THR A 97 -4.58 2.80 8.31
CA THR A 97 -4.62 4.26 8.32
C THR A 97 -4.02 4.81 9.61
N ALA A 98 -3.12 5.79 9.50
CA ALA A 98 -2.58 6.54 10.62
C ALA A 98 -3.52 7.68 11.02
N VAL A 99 -4.06 7.57 12.23
CA VAL A 99 -4.95 8.56 12.83
C VAL A 99 -4.16 9.38 13.84
N HIS A 100 -4.15 10.70 13.68
CA HIS A 100 -3.62 11.61 14.69
C HIS A 100 -4.64 11.73 15.82
N LEU A 101 -4.21 11.46 17.05
CA LEU A 101 -5.14 11.40 18.17
C LEU A 101 -5.51 12.79 18.72
N HIS A 102 -4.79 13.86 18.37
CA HIS A 102 -5.03 15.24 18.81
C HIS A 102 -5.21 15.45 20.33
N GLY A 103 -4.89 14.45 21.16
CA GLY A 103 -5.11 14.47 22.62
C GLY A 103 -6.07 13.39 23.14
N ALA A 104 -6.85 12.75 22.27
CA ALA A 104 -7.64 11.57 22.60
C ALA A 104 -6.75 10.38 23.01
N VAL A 105 -7.23 9.56 23.94
CA VAL A 105 -6.51 8.40 24.46
C VAL A 105 -7.45 7.20 24.49
N PRO A 106 -7.79 6.64 23.31
CA PRO A 106 -8.66 5.45 23.25
C PRO A 106 -7.97 4.19 23.78
N ALA A 107 -6.65 4.22 23.96
CA ALA A 107 -5.83 3.15 24.55
C ALA A 107 -4.65 3.76 25.30
N ASP A 108 -4.09 3.04 26.27
CA ASP A 108 -2.92 3.49 27.07
C ASP A 108 -1.60 3.48 26.27
N THR A 109 -1.64 3.01 25.03
CA THR A 109 -0.49 2.97 24.12
C THR A 109 -0.75 3.77 22.85
N CYS A 110 0.32 4.29 22.27
CA CYS A 110 0.29 5.02 21.01
C CYS A 110 1.55 4.72 20.18
N ARG A 111 1.57 5.26 18.98
CA ARG A 111 2.76 5.33 18.11
C ARG A 111 3.16 6.80 17.93
N VAL A 112 4.36 7.01 17.40
CA VAL A 112 4.94 8.32 17.14
C VAL A 112 5.51 8.38 15.73
N SER A 113 5.64 9.58 15.17
CA SER A 113 6.35 9.70 13.90
C SER A 113 7.84 9.40 14.09
N HIS A 114 8.45 8.70 13.13
CA HIS A 114 9.89 8.52 13.08
C HIS A 114 10.62 9.87 13.12
N PHE A 115 10.10 10.90 12.43
CA PHE A 115 10.74 12.21 12.38
C PHE A 115 10.75 12.92 13.73
N ASP A 116 9.81 12.62 14.63
CA ASP A 116 9.80 13.16 15.99
C ASP A 116 10.91 12.56 16.86
N VAL A 117 11.33 11.32 16.59
CA VAL A 117 12.34 10.59 17.39
C VAL A 117 13.67 10.42 16.69
N CYS A 118 13.76 10.86 15.43
CA CYS A 118 14.96 10.71 14.60
C CYS A 118 16.15 11.42 15.27
N PRO A 119 17.23 10.71 15.61
CA PRO A 119 18.37 11.29 16.31
C PRO A 119 19.09 12.35 15.47
N ALA A 120 19.08 12.20 14.14
CA ALA A 120 19.66 13.18 13.23
C ALA A 120 18.86 14.50 13.15
N ARG A 121 17.55 14.48 13.44
CA ARG A 121 16.71 15.70 13.50
C ARG A 121 16.72 16.36 14.86
N ARG A 122 16.88 15.59 15.94
CA ARG A 122 16.99 16.14 17.30
C ARG A 122 18.32 16.84 17.58
N ARG A 123 19.36 16.57 16.77
CA ARG A 123 20.65 17.27 16.84
C ARG A 123 20.68 18.61 16.10
N ALA A 124 19.60 18.97 15.40
CA ALA A 124 19.48 20.21 14.61
C ALA A 124 18.55 21.25 15.27
N ALA A 125 18.17 21.05 16.54
CA ALA A 125 17.31 21.93 17.31
C ALA A 125 18.02 22.41 18.58
#